data_AF-A0A838HQ07-F1
#
_entry.id   AF-A0A838HQ07-F1
#
_cell.length_a   1.000
_cell.length_b   1.000
_cell.length_c   1.000
_cell.angle_alpha   90.00
_cell.angle_beta   90.00
_cell.angle_gamma   90.00
#
_symmetry.space_group_name_H-M   'P 1'
#
loop_
_entity.id
_entity.type
_entity.pdbx_description
1 polymer ?
#
loop_
_entity_poly.entity_id
_entity_poly.type
_entity_poly.pdbx_seq_one_letter_code
_entity_poly.pdbx_strand_id
1 'polypeptide(L)'
;MSDMANTAIDDRASAERVREHADELRAAAHEIGVTDVRLLDNGVVVVHSDDPGYRHVIALVGRARDIVGSYVHVITDDVPAAVGAPPL
;
A
#
# COMPACT_ATOMS: atom_id res chain seq x y z
N MET A 1 19.43 24.98 14.89
CA MET A 1 19.78 24.31 13.62
C MET A 1 19.02 23.01 13.61
N SER A 2 18.11 22.86 12.66
CA SER A 2 17.19 21.75 12.51
C SER A 2 17.94 20.43 12.31
N ASP A 3 17.59 19.42 13.09
CA ASP A 3 17.72 18.03 12.66
C ASP A 3 16.33 17.40 12.78
N MET A 4 15.52 17.68 11.77
CA MET A 4 14.15 17.20 11.61
C MET A 4 14.17 16.18 10.46
N ALA A 5 15.01 15.16 10.61
CA ALA A 5 15.17 14.08 9.66
C ALA A 5 14.89 12.73 10.34
N ASN A 6 13.99 11.95 9.74
CA ASN A 6 13.77 10.50 9.96
C ASN A 6 12.84 10.00 11.08
N THR A 7 11.72 10.67 11.35
CA THR A 7 10.60 10.05 12.12
C THR A 7 9.75 9.07 11.29
N ALA A 8 9.96 8.94 9.98
CA ALA A 8 9.08 8.15 9.10
C ALA A 8 9.40 6.64 9.03
N ILE A 9 10.49 6.16 9.63
CA ILE A 9 10.91 4.75 9.53
C ILE A 9 10.42 3.91 10.73
N ASP A 10 10.15 4.54 11.88
CA ASP A 10 9.83 3.81 13.13
C ASP A 10 8.34 3.45 13.28
N ASP A 11 7.46 4.03 12.46
CA ASP A 11 5.99 3.80 12.51
C ASP A 11 5.49 2.77 11.47
N ARG A 12 6.39 2.17 10.67
CA ARG A 12 6.00 1.20 9.66
C ARG A 12 5.75 -0.17 10.28
N ALA A 13 4.61 -0.77 9.97
CA ALA A 13 4.28 -2.13 10.36
C ALA A 13 5.32 -3.14 9.87
N SER A 14 5.69 -4.08 10.75
CA SER A 14 6.57 -5.19 10.38
C SER A 14 5.86 -6.15 9.42
N ALA A 15 6.64 -6.91 8.65
CA ALA A 15 6.10 -7.92 7.74
C ALA A 15 5.31 -9.03 8.47
N GLU A 16 5.67 -9.35 9.70
CA GLU A 16 4.92 -10.27 10.56
C GLU A 16 3.56 -9.69 10.91
N ARG A 17 3.52 -8.43 11.38
CA ARG A 17 2.30 -7.71 11.71
C ARG A 17 1.33 -7.60 10.53
N VAL A 18 1.84 -7.30 9.35
CA VAL A 18 1.03 -7.23 8.12
C VAL A 18 0.47 -8.61 7.74
N ARG A 19 1.23 -9.70 7.98
CA ARG A 19 0.77 -11.07 7.73
C ARG A 19 -0.27 -11.55 8.75
N GLU A 20 -0.16 -11.16 10.01
CA GLU A 20 -1.16 -11.44 11.05
C GLU A 20 -2.55 -10.95 10.64
N HIS A 21 -2.62 -9.80 9.97
CA HIS A 21 -3.87 -9.16 9.52
C HIS A 21 -4.16 -9.35 8.02
N ALA A 22 -3.53 -10.32 7.36
CA ALA A 22 -3.60 -10.47 5.90
C ALA A 22 -5.04 -10.58 5.37
N ASP A 23 -5.88 -11.36 6.05
CA ASP A 23 -7.26 -11.59 5.61
C ASP A 23 -8.15 -10.37 5.82
N GLU A 24 -7.95 -9.63 6.91
CA GLU A 24 -8.64 -8.37 7.18
C GLU A 24 -8.26 -7.30 6.14
N LEU A 25 -6.98 -7.22 5.79
CA LEU A 25 -6.50 -6.30 4.75
C LEU A 25 -7.10 -6.62 3.37
N ARG A 26 -7.20 -7.91 3.02
CA ARG A 26 -7.87 -8.34 1.77
C ARG A 26 -9.35 -8.02 1.77
N ALA A 27 -10.05 -8.28 2.88
CA ALA A 27 -11.46 -7.95 3.01
C ALA A 27 -11.69 -6.43 2.89
N ALA A 28 -10.88 -5.63 3.58
CA ALA A 28 -10.97 -4.17 3.52
C ALA A 28 -10.71 -3.61 2.11
N ALA A 29 -9.76 -4.19 1.36
CA ALA A 29 -9.51 -3.82 -0.02
C ALA A 29 -10.69 -4.17 -0.94
N HIS A 30 -11.27 -5.35 -0.78
CA HIS A 30 -12.45 -5.75 -1.55
C HIS A 30 -13.66 -4.84 -1.28
N GLU A 31 -13.89 -4.42 -0.04
CA GLU A 31 -14.97 -3.49 0.35
C GLU A 31 -14.90 -2.13 -0.37
N ILE A 32 -13.69 -1.68 -0.72
CA ILE A 32 -13.44 -0.38 -1.35
C ILE A 32 -13.15 -0.48 -2.86
N GLY A 33 -13.38 -1.66 -3.46
CA GLY A 33 -13.23 -1.87 -4.90
C GLY A 33 -11.80 -2.06 -5.39
N VAL A 34 -10.85 -2.37 -4.49
CA VAL A 34 -9.46 -2.67 -4.83
C VAL A 34 -9.28 -4.17 -4.95
N THR A 35 -8.72 -4.63 -6.06
CA THR A 35 -8.52 -6.06 -6.36
C THR A 35 -7.03 -6.44 -6.36
N ASP A 36 -6.77 -7.74 -6.51
CA ASP A 36 -5.43 -8.30 -6.69
C ASP A 36 -4.42 -7.95 -5.59
N VAL A 37 -4.92 -7.95 -4.34
CA VAL A 37 -4.12 -7.67 -3.15
C VAL A 37 -3.06 -8.75 -2.94
N ARG A 38 -1.80 -8.39 -3.12
CA ARG A 38 -0.64 -9.25 -2.89
C ARG A 38 0.17 -8.72 -1.72
N LEU A 39 0.42 -9.57 -0.74
CA LEU A 39 1.30 -9.25 0.38
C LEU A 39 2.70 -9.80 0.05
N LEU A 40 3.70 -8.92 0.06
CA LEU A 40 5.10 -9.32 -0.12
C LEU A 40 5.72 -9.70 1.23
N ASP A 41 6.79 -10.51 1.19
CA ASP A 41 7.49 -10.99 2.38
C ASP A 41 8.09 -9.88 3.25
N ASN A 42 8.26 -8.67 2.70
CA ASN A 42 8.74 -7.48 3.39
C ASN A 42 7.60 -6.61 3.98
N GLY A 43 6.36 -7.10 3.99
CA GLY A 43 5.20 -6.38 4.54
C GLY A 43 4.68 -5.25 3.65
N VAL A 44 5.09 -5.19 2.39
CA VAL A 44 4.46 -4.31 1.39
C VAL A 44 3.17 -4.95 0.91
N VAL A 45 2.11 -4.15 0.82
CA VAL A 45 0.85 -4.54 0.19
C VAL A 45 0.84 -3.96 -1.21
N VAL A 46 0.73 -4.82 -2.21
CA VAL A 46 0.59 -4.45 -3.62
C VAL A 46 -0.87 -4.61 -4.00
N VAL A 47 -1.43 -3.62 -4.69
CA VAL A 47 -2.82 -3.65 -5.14
C VAL A 47 -2.96 -3.20 -6.58
N HIS A 48 -4.07 -3.56 -7.21
CA HIS A 48 -4.47 -3.05 -8.51
C HIS A 48 -5.61 -2.03 -8.37
N SER A 49 -5.60 -0.97 -9.17
CA SER A 49 -6.65 0.05 -9.17
C SER A 49 -6.84 0.63 -10.57
N ASP A 50 -7.91 0.24 -11.25
CA ASP A 50 -8.31 0.84 -12.53
C ASP A 50 -8.79 2.31 -12.43
N ASP A 51 -9.05 2.79 -11.20
CA ASP A 51 -9.64 4.11 -10.98
C ASP A 51 -8.61 5.25 -11.13
N PRO A 52 -8.91 6.27 -11.95
CA PRO A 52 -8.04 7.43 -12.10
C PRO A 52 -7.93 8.19 -10.78
N GLY A 53 -6.70 8.40 -10.32
CA GLY A 53 -6.39 9.27 -9.19
C GLY A 53 -6.29 8.57 -7.83
N TYR A 54 -6.15 7.24 -7.77
CA TYR A 54 -5.71 6.49 -6.59
C TYR A 54 -6.54 6.70 -5.30
N ARG A 55 -7.79 7.17 -5.42
CA ARG A 55 -8.64 7.47 -4.25
C ARG A 55 -8.89 6.22 -3.39
N HIS A 56 -9.13 5.09 -4.03
CA HIS A 56 -9.34 3.81 -3.34
C HIS A 56 -8.06 3.31 -2.65
N VAL A 57 -6.89 3.58 -3.23
CA VAL A 57 -5.60 3.25 -2.60
C VAL A 57 -5.37 4.10 -1.35
N ILE A 58 -5.69 5.40 -1.39
CA ILE A 58 -5.59 6.28 -0.20
C ILE A 58 -6.55 5.81 0.90
N ALA A 59 -7.78 5.44 0.53
CA ALA A 59 -8.75 4.87 1.47
C ALA A 59 -8.23 3.57 2.10
N LEU A 60 -7.60 2.70 1.30
CA LEU A 60 -6.97 1.47 1.78
C LEU A 60 -5.86 1.74 2.78
N VAL A 61 -4.97 2.71 2.51
CA VAL A 61 -3.86 3.06 3.41
C VAL A 61 -4.38 3.48 4.79
N GLY A 62 -5.45 4.28 4.83
CA GLY A 62 -6.11 4.66 6.08
C GLY A 62 -6.65 3.45 6.83
N ARG A 63 -7.42 2.59 6.15
CA ARG A 63 -8.05 1.41 6.76
C ARG A 63 -7.02 0.35 7.18
N ALA A 64 -5.95 0.17 6.41
CA ALA A 64 -4.86 -0.72 6.75
C ALA A 64 -4.11 -0.26 8.00
N ARG A 65 -3.95 1.06 8.19
CA ARG A 65 -3.41 1.61 9.44
C ARG A 65 -4.31 1.32 10.62
N ASP A 66 -5.62 1.45 10.47
CA ASP A 66 -6.58 1.17 11.55
C ASP A 66 -6.59 -0.31 11.94
N ILE A 67 -6.48 -1.22 10.96
CA ILE A 67 -6.43 -2.68 11.17
C ILE A 67 -5.12 -3.08 11.86
N VAL A 68 -3.98 -2.67 11.32
CA VAL A 68 -2.65 -3.13 11.76
C VAL A 68 -2.16 -2.35 12.99
N GLY A 69 -2.72 -1.16 13.23
CA GLY A 69 -2.34 -0.23 14.28
C GLY A 69 -1.07 0.59 13.97
N SER A 70 -0.54 0.51 12.75
CA SER A 70 0.70 1.16 12.31
C SER A 70 0.68 1.41 10.81
N TYR A 71 1.58 2.25 10.30
CA TYR A 71 1.60 2.58 8.88
C TYR A 71 1.92 1.33 8.02
N VAL A 72 1.04 1.03 7.06
CA VAL A 72 1.24 -0.06 6.08
C VAL A 72 1.65 0.55 4.75
N HIS A 73 2.77 0.06 4.20
CA HIS A 73 3.25 0.52 2.90
C HIS A 73 2.45 -0.16 1.78
N VAL A 74 1.60 0.62 1.11
CA VAL A 74 0.78 0.16 -0.02
C VAL A 74 1.33 0.75 -1.31
N ILE A 75 1.53 -0.09 -2.32
CA ILE A 75 1.92 0.33 -3.68
C ILE A 75 0.91 -0.20 -4.69
N THR A 76 0.74 0.51 -5.81
CA THR A 76 0.00 -0.04 -6.95
C THR A 76 0.94 -0.83 -7.85
N ASP A 77 0.40 -1.84 -8.54
CA ASP A 77 1.13 -2.58 -9.57
C ASP A 77 1.06 -1.94 -10.96
N ASP A 78 0.49 -0.74 -11.04
CA ASP A 78 0.56 0.12 -12.21
C ASP A 78 2.03 0.47 -12.48
N VAL A 79 2.66 -0.32 -13.34
CA VAL A 79 3.92 0.06 -13.95
C VAL A 79 3.63 1.35 -14.73
N PRO A 80 4.32 2.48 -14.49
CA PRO A 80 4.10 3.68 -15.27
C PRO A 80 4.23 3.26 -16.72
N ALA A 81 3.15 3.45 -17.47
CA ALA A 81 3.05 2.99 -18.82
C ALA A 81 4.29 3.47 -19.58
N ALA A 82 5.23 2.57 -19.88
CA ALA A 82 6.17 2.73 -20.98
C ALA A 82 5.42 2.63 -22.33
N VAL A 83 4.14 3.02 -22.34
CA VAL A 83 3.30 3.23 -23.50
C VAL A 83 3.60 4.67 -23.93
N GLY A 84 4.68 4.84 -24.69
CA GLY A 84 4.97 6.10 -25.36
C GLY A 84 6.39 6.63 -25.30
N ALA A 85 7.36 5.92 -24.71
CA ALA A 85 8.76 6.28 -24.94
C ALA A 85 9.13 5.86 -26.38
N PRO A 86 9.37 6.80 -27.32
CA PRO A 86 9.87 6.42 -28.63
C PRO A 86 11.22 5.71 -28.46
N PRO A 87 11.55 4.72 -29.32
CA PRO A 87 12.88 4.14 -29.31
C PRO A 87 13.92 5.26 -29.53
N LEU A 88 15.00 5.22 -28.75
CA LEU A 88 16.18 6.06 -28.92
C LEU A 88 16.78 5.87 -30.32
#